data_AF-A0AAD2LN99-F1
#
_entry.id   AF-A0AAD2LN99-F1
#
_cell.length_a   1.000
_cell.length_b   1.000
_cell.length_c   1.000
_cell.angle_alpha   90.00
_cell.angle_beta   90.00
_cell.angle_gamma   90.00
#
_symmetry.space_group_name_H-M   'P 1'
#
loop_
_entity.id
_entity.type
_entity.pdbx_description
1 polymer ?
#
loop_
_entity_poly.entity_id
_entity_poly.type
_entity_poly.pdbx_seq_one_letter_code
_entity_poly.pdbx_strand_id
1 'polypeptide(L)'
;MSVCKTNLKSNLFSKNLNNNYLDTILNKSEKYLKQVLDKKEYKEFLNRVNFIYKFKSKKEIIKAFKKTYYDFMKQSYQKQYKYNEKLDIFINDKTNKKIIWGDCFKTLKKMKSESIACMVTSPPYYNAREYAKWDNLNTYFADMKKILKECYRVLDNHRVFIFNVGDIFDNDNLFTTSTWGKRRLPLGAYFINLFEKVGFTFVDDIIWDKGEVQSQRHKNGDKPYPFYQYPMNCYEHILVFHKHRQDNLRYPCPVCGCLQVNGNAYTEKGLKSWECKNLDCFERSAANRGKRFSAKTYFTQNEAFNQNSQIDKDFIYVWRRDIKKINPVIKINSKKQNFLGHSAPFPKEIPEFAIRMFSYKGEKVLDPFMGIGTSVKVANELGRIGIGIERDLKLKESIYKFLDRDDLGEYKL
;
A
#
# COMPACT_ATOMS: atom_id res chain seq x y z
N MET A 1 -42.19 48.17 33.16
CA MET A 1 -41.86 47.67 31.81
C MET A 1 -40.34 47.50 31.73
N SER A 2 -39.75 46.42 32.25
CA SER A 2 -39.59 45.09 31.60
C SER A 2 -39.21 45.18 30.12
N VAL A 3 -37.92 45.03 29.81
CA VAL A 3 -37.46 44.29 28.63
C VAL A 3 -36.27 43.42 29.04
N CYS A 4 -36.50 42.12 29.04
CA CYS A 4 -35.54 41.05 29.27
C CYS A 4 -34.38 41.08 28.27
N LYS A 5 -33.14 41.05 28.77
CA LYS A 5 -32.01 40.47 28.04
C LYS A 5 -31.69 39.13 28.68
N THR A 6 -32.19 38.06 28.07
CA THR A 6 -31.89 36.68 28.41
C THR A 6 -30.44 36.37 28.06
N ASN A 7 -29.60 36.27 29.10
CA ASN A 7 -28.27 35.69 29.05
C ASN A 7 -28.37 34.18 28.78
N LEU A 8 -28.23 33.76 27.52
CA LEU A 8 -27.91 32.38 27.17
C LEU A 8 -26.40 32.14 27.38
N LYS A 9 -25.99 32.02 28.64
CA LYS A 9 -24.73 31.36 28.99
C LYS A 9 -24.89 29.86 28.67
N SER A 10 -24.17 29.40 27.65
CA SER A 10 -24.01 27.99 27.32
C SER A 10 -23.21 27.28 28.42
N ASN A 11 -23.93 26.78 29.42
CA ASN A 11 -23.46 25.77 30.35
C ASN A 11 -23.19 24.45 29.60
N LEU A 12 -21.94 24.23 29.21
CA LEU A 12 -21.44 22.91 28.76
C LEU A 12 -20.12 22.50 29.44
N PHE A 13 -19.72 23.23 30.47
CA PHE A 13 -18.56 22.89 31.32
C PHE A 13 -18.90 23.05 32.80
N SER A 14 -19.90 22.31 33.28
CA SER A 14 -20.11 22.13 34.71
C SER A 14 -19.15 21.06 35.23
N LYS A 15 -18.16 21.51 35.98
CA LYS A 15 -17.29 20.79 36.92
C LYS A 15 -17.76 19.38 37.30
N ASN A 16 -16.99 18.38 36.87
CA ASN A 16 -16.72 17.18 37.65
C ASN A 16 -15.22 16.90 37.52
N LEU A 17 -14.47 17.19 38.59
CA LEU A 17 -13.04 16.89 38.74
C LEU A 17 -12.84 15.38 38.93
N ASN A 18 -13.16 14.59 37.90
CA ASN A 18 -12.41 13.38 37.65
C ASN A 18 -11.30 13.78 36.69
N ASN A 19 -10.07 13.91 37.21
CA ASN A 19 -8.92 14.46 36.50
C ASN A 19 -8.43 13.47 35.41
N ASN A 20 -9.25 13.23 34.39
CA ASN A 20 -8.98 12.27 33.34
C ASN A 20 -7.91 12.86 32.40
N TYR A 21 -6.90 12.07 32.05
CA TYR A 21 -5.82 12.55 31.19
C TYR A 21 -6.30 12.93 29.78
N LEU A 22 -7.46 12.43 29.35
CA LEU A 22 -8.09 12.83 28.09
C LEU A 22 -8.39 14.34 28.06
N ASP A 23 -8.86 14.93 29.16
CA ASP A 23 -9.10 16.38 29.26
C ASP A 23 -7.82 17.16 29.00
N THR A 24 -6.69 16.68 29.54
CA THR A 24 -5.38 17.28 29.30
C THR A 24 -5.01 17.23 27.81
N ILE A 25 -5.23 16.08 27.16
CA ILE A 25 -4.96 15.92 25.73
C ILE A 25 -5.82 16.87 24.90
N LEU A 26 -7.13 16.92 25.17
CA LEU A 26 -8.08 17.73 24.42
C LEU A 26 -7.79 19.22 24.60
N ASN A 27 -7.62 19.69 25.84
CA ASN A 27 -7.33 21.09 26.13
C ASN A 27 -6.03 21.57 25.44
N LYS A 28 -4.95 20.78 25.52
CA LYS A 28 -3.67 21.12 24.85
C LYS A 28 -3.72 21.00 23.32
N SER A 29 -4.70 20.29 22.78
CA SER A 29 -4.85 20.06 21.34
C SER A 29 -5.93 20.94 20.69
N GLU A 30 -6.78 21.58 21.49
CA GLU A 30 -7.99 22.28 21.05
C GLU A 30 -7.73 23.32 19.97
N LYS A 31 -6.73 24.19 20.18
CA LYS A 31 -6.37 25.24 19.21
C LYS A 31 -6.09 24.66 17.83
N TYR A 32 -5.34 23.56 17.76
CA TYR A 32 -5.02 22.91 16.50
C TYR A 32 -6.23 22.19 15.92
N LEU A 33 -7.00 21.47 16.74
CA LEU A 33 -8.19 20.75 16.29
C LEU A 33 -9.22 21.70 15.65
N LYS A 34 -9.48 22.86 16.27
CA LYS A 34 -10.37 23.90 15.72
C LYS A 34 -9.81 24.59 14.48
N GLN A 35 -8.50 24.49 14.22
CA GLN A 35 -7.88 25.03 13.01
C GLN A 35 -8.08 24.08 11.81
N VAL A 36 -8.07 22.77 12.03
CA VAL A 36 -8.12 21.77 10.95
C VAL A 36 -9.48 21.12 10.76
N LEU A 37 -10.38 21.21 11.74
CA LEU A 37 -11.75 20.68 11.68
C LEU A 37 -12.76 21.82 11.69
N ASP A 38 -13.80 21.70 10.87
CA ASP A 38 -14.94 22.61 10.98
C ASP A 38 -15.75 22.38 12.27
N LYS A 39 -16.74 23.24 12.55
CA LYS A 39 -17.55 23.14 13.77
C LYS A 39 -18.29 21.80 13.90
N LYS A 40 -18.77 21.23 12.79
CA LYS A 40 -19.50 19.97 12.76
C LYS A 40 -18.55 18.79 12.96
N GLU A 41 -17.43 18.77 12.24
CA GLU A 41 -16.38 17.78 12.37
C GLU A 41 -15.76 17.77 13.77
N TYR A 42 -15.52 18.94 14.37
CA TYR A 42 -15.00 19.04 15.73
C TYR A 42 -15.96 18.41 16.75
N LYS A 43 -17.27 18.66 16.62
CA LYS A 43 -18.29 18.03 17.48
C LYS A 43 -18.36 16.52 17.27
N GLU A 44 -18.30 16.06 16.03
CA GLU A 44 -18.25 14.63 15.68
C GLU A 44 -17.01 13.96 16.29
N PHE A 45 -15.85 14.61 16.20
CA PHE A 45 -14.59 14.14 16.78
C PHE A 45 -14.69 14.01 18.31
N LEU A 46 -15.20 15.03 19.00
CA LEU A 46 -15.40 15.00 20.45
C LEU A 46 -16.31 13.84 20.86
N ASN A 47 -17.44 13.65 20.16
CA ASN A 47 -18.32 12.51 20.40
C ASN A 47 -17.61 11.17 20.23
N ARG A 48 -16.73 11.07 19.22
CA ARG A 48 -15.99 9.84 18.93
C ARG A 48 -14.93 9.50 19.97
N VAL A 49 -14.36 10.49 20.66
CA VAL A 49 -13.38 10.24 21.74
C VAL A 49 -14.04 10.03 23.11
N ASN A 50 -15.34 10.28 23.28
CA ASN A 50 -16.02 10.15 24.58
C ASN A 50 -15.87 8.78 25.23
N PHE A 51 -15.85 7.68 24.46
CA PHE A 51 -15.69 6.34 25.04
C PHE A 51 -14.36 6.17 25.79
N ILE A 52 -13.36 7.03 25.51
CA ILE A 52 -12.02 6.95 26.09
C ILE A 52 -12.04 7.33 27.58
N TYR A 53 -13.04 8.08 28.05
CA TYR A 53 -13.20 8.39 29.48
C TYR A 53 -13.35 7.15 30.37
N LYS A 54 -13.70 5.99 29.80
CA LYS A 54 -13.76 4.71 30.52
C LYS A 54 -12.38 4.19 30.96
N PHE A 55 -11.30 4.60 30.27
CA PHE A 55 -9.95 4.15 30.59
C PHE A 55 -9.38 4.97 31.74
N LYS A 56 -8.67 4.29 32.65
CA LYS A 56 -8.01 4.91 33.80
C LYS A 56 -6.52 5.14 33.56
N SER A 57 -5.87 4.28 32.78
CA SER A 57 -4.44 4.36 32.50
C SER A 57 -4.12 5.42 31.45
N LYS A 58 -3.12 6.28 31.73
CA LYS A 58 -2.59 7.24 30.75
C LYS A 58 -2.14 6.55 29.46
N LYS A 59 -1.47 5.38 29.55
CA LYS A 59 -1.01 4.63 28.37
C LYS A 59 -2.18 4.19 27.49
N GLU A 60 -3.26 3.71 28.09
CA GLU A 60 -4.47 3.30 27.37
C GLU A 60 -5.20 4.49 26.74
N ILE A 61 -5.35 5.59 27.49
CA ILE A 61 -5.96 6.83 27.01
C ILE A 61 -5.18 7.36 25.79
N ILE A 62 -3.86 7.46 25.89
CA ILE A 62 -2.99 7.93 24.79
C ILE A 62 -3.13 7.01 23.58
N LYS A 63 -3.06 5.69 23.78
CA LYS A 63 -3.21 4.70 22.71
C LYS A 63 -4.57 4.83 22.01
N ALA A 64 -5.65 4.93 22.78
CA ALA A 64 -7.00 5.05 22.26
C ALA A 64 -7.21 6.39 21.54
N PHE A 65 -6.75 7.51 22.11
CA PHE A 65 -6.87 8.84 21.50
C PHE A 65 -6.11 8.90 20.18
N LYS A 66 -4.86 8.44 20.18
CA LYS A 66 -4.03 8.33 18.98
C LYS A 66 -4.78 7.61 17.86
N LYS A 67 -5.26 6.39 18.12
CA LYS A 67 -5.99 5.59 17.15
C LYS A 67 -7.25 6.31 16.65
N THR A 68 -8.07 6.81 17.57
CA THR A 68 -9.33 7.50 17.22
C THR A 68 -9.09 8.75 16.39
N TYR A 69 -8.07 9.55 16.72
CA TYR A 69 -7.67 10.72 15.94
C TYR A 69 -7.23 10.33 14.53
N TYR A 70 -6.35 9.35 14.41
CA TYR A 70 -5.90 8.88 13.09
C TYR A 70 -7.05 8.36 12.24
N ASP A 71 -7.91 7.50 12.80
CA ASP A 71 -9.07 6.95 12.10
C ASP A 71 -10.03 8.06 11.64
N PHE A 72 -10.22 9.10 12.47
CA PHE A 72 -11.07 10.24 12.14
C PHE A 72 -10.48 11.07 10.99
N MET A 73 -9.20 11.43 11.06
CA MET A 73 -8.53 12.20 10.00
C MET A 73 -8.49 11.44 8.67
N LYS A 74 -8.24 10.12 8.73
CA LYS A 74 -8.30 9.23 7.58
C LYS A 74 -9.69 9.21 6.95
N GLN A 75 -10.75 9.10 7.76
CA GLN A 75 -12.13 9.15 7.26
C GLN A 75 -12.46 10.49 6.60
N SER A 76 -12.01 11.63 7.16
CA SER A 76 -12.20 12.94 6.53
C SER A 76 -11.51 13.01 5.16
N TYR A 77 -10.27 12.48 5.03
CA TYR A 77 -9.61 12.36 3.73
C TYR A 77 -10.37 11.45 2.76
N GLN A 78 -10.86 10.31 3.22
CA GLN A 78 -11.61 9.36 2.39
C GLN A 78 -12.91 9.96 1.83
N LYS A 79 -13.58 10.84 2.58
CA LYS A 79 -14.82 11.54 2.14
C LYS A 79 -14.60 12.41 0.90
N GLN A 80 -13.37 12.79 0.57
CA GLN A 80 -13.04 13.60 -0.61
C GLN A 80 -13.14 12.81 -1.93
N TYR A 81 -13.24 11.47 -1.86
CA TYR A 81 -13.24 10.61 -3.03
C TYR A 81 -14.54 9.80 -3.10
N LYS A 82 -15.12 9.75 -4.30
CA LYS A 82 -16.26 8.86 -4.59
C LYS A 82 -15.78 7.41 -4.63
N TYR A 83 -16.59 6.50 -4.11
CA TYR A 83 -16.37 5.07 -4.17
C TYR A 83 -17.71 4.34 -4.35
N ASN A 84 -17.66 3.04 -4.65
CA ASN A 84 -18.86 2.22 -4.77
C ASN A 84 -19.12 1.48 -3.46
N GLU A 85 -20.26 1.74 -2.82
CA GLU A 85 -20.61 1.16 -1.53
C GLU A 85 -20.75 -0.37 -1.57
N LYS A 86 -21.34 -0.93 -2.63
CA LYS A 86 -21.48 -2.40 -2.78
C LYS A 86 -20.13 -3.10 -2.84
N LEU A 87 -19.20 -2.52 -3.60
CA LEU A 87 -17.82 -3.01 -3.68
C LEU A 87 -17.10 -2.88 -2.33
N ASP A 88 -17.30 -1.77 -1.59
CA ASP A 88 -16.71 -1.62 -0.26
C ASP A 88 -17.29 -2.65 0.72
N ILE A 89 -18.60 -2.92 0.69
CA ILE A 89 -19.22 -3.97 1.50
C ILE A 89 -18.59 -5.33 1.21
N PHE A 90 -18.44 -5.69 -0.07
CA PHE A 90 -17.79 -6.93 -0.48
C PHE A 90 -16.33 -7.01 -0.01
N ILE A 91 -15.54 -5.94 -0.19
CA ILE A 91 -14.15 -5.88 0.27
C ILE A 91 -14.02 -6.02 1.79
N ASN A 92 -15.06 -5.65 2.54
CA ASN A 92 -15.09 -5.74 4.00
C ASN A 92 -15.87 -6.95 4.53
N ASP A 93 -16.40 -7.83 3.67
CA ASP A 93 -17.07 -9.04 4.12
C ASP A 93 -16.08 -10.04 4.76
N LYS A 94 -16.61 -11.09 5.39
CA LYS A 94 -15.85 -12.07 6.19
C LYS A 94 -14.88 -12.96 5.38
N THR A 95 -15.03 -13.06 4.06
CA THR A 95 -14.16 -13.89 3.22
C THR A 95 -12.76 -13.27 3.09
N ASN A 96 -11.72 -14.09 3.23
CA ASN A 96 -10.33 -13.61 3.15
C ASN A 96 -9.78 -13.63 1.72
N LYS A 97 -10.30 -14.51 0.86
CA LYS A 97 -9.93 -14.60 -0.56
C LYS A 97 -10.98 -13.85 -1.37
N LYS A 98 -10.61 -12.76 -2.04
CA LYS A 98 -11.55 -11.92 -2.79
C LYS A 98 -11.09 -11.72 -4.22
N ILE A 99 -11.98 -12.00 -5.17
CA ILE A 99 -11.78 -11.73 -6.59
C ILE A 99 -12.77 -10.67 -7.04
N ILE A 100 -12.25 -9.69 -7.77
CA ILE A 100 -13.05 -8.70 -8.47
C ILE A 100 -12.86 -8.89 -9.97
N TRP A 101 -13.92 -9.32 -10.64
CA TRP A 101 -13.96 -9.51 -12.08
C TRP A 101 -14.21 -8.19 -12.79
N GLY A 102 -13.19 -7.65 -13.48
CA GLY A 102 -13.31 -6.42 -14.23
C GLY A 102 -11.98 -5.80 -14.65
N ASP A 103 -12.09 -4.65 -15.32
CA ASP A 103 -10.95 -3.84 -15.67
C ASP A 103 -10.31 -3.21 -14.41
N CYS A 104 -8.99 -3.32 -14.27
CA CYS A 104 -8.25 -2.85 -13.10
C CYS A 104 -8.45 -1.35 -12.83
N PHE A 105 -8.41 -0.50 -13.87
CA PHE A 105 -8.56 0.94 -13.71
C PHE A 105 -9.97 1.31 -13.26
N LYS A 106 -11.00 0.74 -13.89
CA LYS A 106 -12.40 0.96 -13.50
C LYS A 106 -12.68 0.48 -12.07
N THR A 107 -12.10 -0.65 -11.69
CA THR A 107 -12.24 -1.24 -10.35
C THR A 107 -11.60 -0.34 -9.30
N LEU A 108 -10.31 0.00 -9.48
CA LEU A 108 -9.57 0.84 -8.56
C LEU A 108 -10.27 2.19 -8.34
N LYS A 109 -10.78 2.84 -9.41
CA LYS A 109 -11.54 4.09 -9.34
C LYS A 109 -12.78 4.02 -8.44
N LYS A 110 -13.38 2.83 -8.32
CA LYS A 110 -14.56 2.58 -7.45
C LYS A 110 -14.18 2.13 -6.05
N MET A 111 -12.92 1.80 -5.77
CA MET A 111 -12.45 1.46 -4.42
C MET A 111 -12.26 2.72 -3.57
N LYS A 112 -12.48 2.57 -2.25
CA LYS A 112 -12.25 3.62 -1.27
C LYS A 112 -10.77 4.01 -1.21
N SER A 113 -10.45 5.29 -1.08
CA SER A 113 -9.06 5.74 -0.91
C SER A 113 -8.48 5.22 0.41
N GLU A 114 -7.16 5.07 0.49
CA GLU A 114 -6.47 4.65 1.72
C GLU A 114 -7.11 3.43 2.41
N SER A 115 -7.47 2.40 1.63
CA SER A 115 -8.22 1.23 2.10
C SER A 115 -7.40 -0.07 2.06
N ILE A 116 -6.22 -0.03 1.44
CA ILE A 116 -5.34 -1.18 1.22
C ILE A 116 -4.02 -1.00 1.98
N ALA A 117 -3.58 -2.01 2.72
CA ALA A 117 -2.39 -1.90 3.56
C ALA A 117 -1.08 -2.28 2.85
N CYS A 118 -1.14 -3.13 1.84
CA CYS A 118 0.01 -3.56 1.05
C CYS A 118 -0.43 -3.87 -0.38
N MET A 119 0.45 -3.65 -1.35
CA MET A 119 0.25 -4.08 -2.73
C MET A 119 1.43 -4.92 -3.20
N VAL A 120 1.12 -5.97 -3.95
CA VAL A 120 2.12 -6.76 -4.68
C VAL A 120 1.52 -7.20 -6.00
N THR A 121 2.27 -7.00 -7.09
CA THR A 121 1.79 -7.35 -8.42
C THR A 121 2.92 -7.50 -9.42
N SER A 122 2.57 -7.99 -10.61
CA SER A 122 3.36 -7.89 -11.83
C SER A 122 2.45 -7.38 -12.94
N PRO A 123 2.75 -6.26 -13.61
CA PRO A 123 1.89 -5.72 -14.64
C PRO A 123 1.88 -6.64 -15.88
N PRO A 124 0.89 -6.49 -16.77
CA PRO A 124 1.03 -6.96 -18.13
C PRO A 124 2.17 -6.19 -18.81
N TYR A 125 3.21 -6.90 -19.25
CA TYR A 125 4.35 -6.26 -19.93
C TYR A 125 3.94 -5.82 -21.33
N TYR A 126 4.52 -4.71 -21.79
CA TYR A 126 4.24 -4.13 -23.11
C TYR A 126 4.37 -5.20 -24.21
N ASN A 127 3.25 -5.51 -24.87
CA ASN A 127 3.13 -6.43 -26.00
C ASN A 127 3.77 -7.83 -25.85
N ALA A 128 4.13 -8.21 -24.63
CA ALA A 128 4.81 -9.48 -24.37
C ALA A 128 3.87 -10.71 -24.42
N ARG A 129 2.55 -10.47 -24.45
CA ARG A 129 1.49 -11.50 -24.41
C ARG A 129 0.29 -11.06 -25.25
N GLU A 130 -0.49 -12.03 -25.72
CA GLU A 130 -1.64 -11.78 -26.61
C GLU A 130 -2.72 -10.87 -26.00
N TYR A 131 -2.91 -10.92 -24.68
CA TYR A 131 -3.90 -10.10 -23.96
C TYR A 131 -3.44 -8.66 -23.68
N ALA A 132 -2.18 -8.34 -23.98
CA ALA A 132 -1.51 -7.11 -23.64
C ALA A 132 -1.12 -6.40 -24.95
N LYS A 133 -2.00 -5.55 -25.49
CA LYS A 133 -1.80 -4.89 -26.79
C LYS A 133 -1.91 -3.38 -26.67
N TRP A 134 -0.85 -2.69 -27.07
CA TRP A 134 -0.77 -1.24 -27.17
C TRP A 134 -0.05 -0.82 -28.45
N ASP A 135 -0.50 0.29 -29.04
CA ASP A 135 0.05 0.81 -30.30
C ASP A 135 1.54 1.16 -30.20
N ASN A 136 1.95 1.76 -29.09
CA ASN A 136 3.33 2.15 -28.84
C ASN A 136 3.63 2.24 -27.34
N LEU A 137 4.91 2.41 -27.01
CA LEU A 137 5.35 2.46 -25.63
C LEU A 137 4.75 3.64 -24.84
N ASN A 138 4.43 4.76 -25.49
CA ASN A 138 3.81 5.92 -24.83
C ASN A 138 2.35 5.64 -24.42
N THR A 139 1.56 4.96 -25.26
CA THR A 139 0.17 4.61 -24.91
C THR A 139 0.12 3.62 -23.76
N TYR A 140 1.04 2.64 -23.75
CA TYR A 140 1.23 1.75 -22.61
C TYR A 140 1.51 2.49 -21.30
N PHE A 141 2.51 3.38 -21.28
CA PHE A 141 2.82 4.14 -20.07
C PHE A 141 1.74 5.13 -19.68
N ALA A 142 0.98 5.67 -20.63
CA ALA A 142 -0.17 6.52 -20.33
C ALA A 142 -1.26 5.74 -19.56
N ASP A 143 -1.54 4.50 -19.95
CA ASP A 143 -2.50 3.64 -19.25
C ASP A 143 -1.97 3.19 -17.88
N MET A 144 -0.72 2.73 -17.82
CA MET A 144 -0.07 2.38 -16.56
C MET A 144 -0.06 3.58 -15.59
N LYS A 145 0.17 4.80 -16.07
CA LYS A 145 0.11 6.01 -15.23
C LYS A 145 -1.27 6.21 -14.61
N LYS A 146 -2.35 6.00 -15.36
CA LYS A 146 -3.72 6.13 -14.86
C LYS A 146 -3.99 5.10 -13.76
N ILE A 147 -3.58 3.86 -13.97
CA ILE A 147 -3.73 2.76 -13.00
C ILE A 147 -2.92 3.07 -11.74
N LEU A 148 -1.64 3.43 -11.89
CA LEU A 148 -0.76 3.73 -10.75
C LEU A 148 -1.24 4.93 -9.92
N LYS A 149 -1.86 5.94 -10.53
CA LYS A 149 -2.52 7.03 -9.80
C LYS A 149 -3.64 6.52 -8.89
N GLU A 150 -4.46 5.59 -9.37
CA GLU A 150 -5.49 4.98 -8.55
C GLU A 150 -4.91 4.02 -7.50
N CYS A 151 -3.84 3.26 -7.82
CA CYS A 151 -3.10 2.48 -6.83
C CYS A 151 -2.58 3.38 -5.70
N TYR A 152 -1.98 4.53 -6.03
CA TYR A 152 -1.52 5.51 -5.04
C TYR A 152 -2.68 6.02 -4.17
N ARG A 153 -3.85 6.28 -4.77
CA ARG A 153 -5.03 6.73 -4.03
C ARG A 153 -5.55 5.67 -3.05
N VAL A 154 -5.65 4.42 -3.47
CA VAL A 154 -6.27 3.34 -2.66
C VAL A 154 -5.31 2.71 -1.65
N LEU A 155 -3.99 2.76 -1.88
CA LEU A 155 -2.99 2.36 -0.89
C LEU A 155 -3.04 3.28 0.33
N ASP A 156 -2.97 2.75 1.54
CA ASP A 156 -2.96 3.53 2.78
C ASP A 156 -1.70 4.42 2.86
N ASN A 157 -1.79 5.55 3.54
CA ASN A 157 -0.61 6.43 3.68
C ASN A 157 0.49 5.72 4.49
N HIS A 158 1.76 5.91 4.11
CA HIS A 158 2.94 5.24 4.69
C HIS A 158 3.02 3.73 4.49
N ARG A 159 2.38 3.19 3.44
CA ARG A 159 2.44 1.78 3.06
C ARG A 159 3.29 1.54 1.81
N VAL A 160 3.51 0.26 1.53
CA VAL A 160 4.45 -0.23 0.52
C VAL A 160 3.73 -0.89 -0.64
N PHE A 161 4.24 -0.65 -1.84
CA PHE A 161 3.87 -1.34 -3.07
C PHE A 161 5.11 -2.05 -3.62
N ILE A 162 5.06 -3.38 -3.66
CA ILE A 162 6.02 -4.24 -4.35
C ILE A 162 5.59 -4.48 -5.80
N PHE A 163 6.49 -4.21 -6.74
CA PHE A 163 6.18 -4.27 -8.16
C PHE A 163 7.22 -5.11 -8.91
N ASN A 164 6.82 -6.30 -9.34
CA ASN A 164 7.69 -7.19 -10.09
C ASN A 164 7.65 -6.87 -11.58
N VAL A 165 8.79 -6.53 -12.19
CA VAL A 165 8.87 -6.22 -13.63
C VAL A 165 10.18 -6.69 -14.25
N GLY A 166 10.10 -7.34 -15.40
CA GLY A 166 11.25 -7.73 -16.22
C GLY A 166 11.47 -6.80 -17.41
N ASP A 167 12.73 -6.60 -17.76
CA ASP A 167 13.08 -6.01 -19.04
C ASP A 167 12.70 -6.95 -20.19
N ILE A 168 12.17 -6.37 -21.26
CA ILE A 168 11.76 -7.12 -22.45
C ILE A 168 12.59 -6.72 -23.67
N PHE A 169 12.57 -7.57 -24.69
CA PHE A 169 13.18 -7.29 -25.98
C PHE A 169 12.09 -7.15 -27.04
N ASP A 170 11.79 -5.92 -27.43
CA ASP A 170 10.73 -5.62 -28.39
C ASP A 170 10.98 -4.29 -29.10
N ASN A 171 10.11 -3.94 -30.04
CA ASN A 171 10.09 -2.63 -30.68
C ASN A 171 9.19 -1.67 -29.89
N ASP A 172 9.68 -0.46 -29.57
CA ASP A 172 8.91 0.55 -28.85
C ASP A 172 7.80 1.23 -29.69
N ASN A 173 7.86 1.07 -31.01
CA ASN A 173 6.96 1.67 -32.00
C ASN A 173 6.83 3.20 -31.85
N LEU A 174 7.90 3.88 -31.43
CA LEU A 174 7.94 5.34 -31.31
C LEU A 174 8.53 6.00 -32.57
N PHE A 175 9.69 5.52 -33.00
CA PHE A 175 10.43 6.06 -34.15
C PHE A 175 10.63 5.02 -35.26
N THR A 176 10.68 3.74 -34.88
CA THR A 176 10.85 2.63 -35.82
C THR A 176 9.65 1.71 -35.66
N THR A 177 8.91 1.43 -36.73
CA THR A 177 7.77 0.50 -36.72
C THR A 177 8.12 -0.86 -37.33
N SER A 178 9.32 -0.98 -37.91
CA SER A 178 9.82 -2.23 -38.49
C SER A 178 10.01 -3.31 -37.44
N THR A 179 9.58 -4.54 -37.74
CA THR A 179 9.76 -5.71 -36.85
C THR A 179 11.23 -6.06 -36.58
N TRP A 180 12.15 -5.53 -37.39
CA TRP A 180 13.59 -5.67 -37.24
C TRP A 180 14.21 -4.68 -36.23
N GLY A 181 13.49 -3.61 -35.88
CA GLY A 181 13.95 -2.56 -34.95
C GLY A 181 13.85 -2.92 -33.47
N LYS A 182 13.98 -4.20 -33.10
CA LYS A 182 13.84 -4.64 -31.71
C LYS A 182 15.04 -4.26 -30.88
N ARG A 183 14.79 -3.77 -29.67
CA ARG A 183 15.82 -3.41 -28.68
C ARG A 183 15.42 -3.87 -27.29
N ARG A 184 16.35 -3.78 -26.34
CA ARG A 184 16.01 -3.95 -24.92
C ARG A 184 15.23 -2.73 -24.46
N LEU A 185 14.05 -2.98 -23.91
CA LEU A 185 13.22 -1.98 -23.26
C LEU A 185 13.43 -2.13 -21.75
N PRO A 186 14.14 -1.18 -21.09
CA PRO A 186 14.42 -1.23 -19.66
C PRO A 186 13.17 -0.87 -18.85
N LEU A 187 12.18 -1.76 -18.83
CA LEU A 187 10.89 -1.52 -18.18
C LEU A 187 11.07 -1.19 -16.69
N GLY A 188 12.04 -1.82 -16.00
CA GLY A 188 12.34 -1.49 -14.61
C GLY A 188 12.62 0.00 -14.41
N ALA A 189 13.57 0.55 -15.17
CA ALA A 189 13.92 1.97 -15.12
C ALA A 189 12.73 2.88 -15.51
N TYR A 190 11.95 2.49 -16.52
CA TYR A 190 10.79 3.27 -16.95
C TYR A 190 9.69 3.30 -15.88
N PHE A 191 9.43 2.18 -15.20
CA PHE A 191 8.46 2.13 -14.10
C PHE A 191 8.93 2.90 -12.88
N ILE A 192 10.21 2.84 -12.50
CA ILE A 192 10.75 3.66 -11.40
C ILE A 192 10.42 5.14 -11.62
N ASN A 193 10.74 5.67 -12.80
CA ASN A 193 10.40 7.05 -13.16
C ASN A 193 8.89 7.32 -13.15
N LEU A 194 8.09 6.37 -13.62
CA LEU A 194 6.64 6.52 -13.67
C LEU A 194 6.01 6.57 -12.27
N PHE A 195 6.45 5.71 -11.35
CA PHE A 195 6.04 5.68 -9.95
C PHE A 195 6.40 6.99 -9.23
N GLU A 196 7.63 7.48 -9.40
CA GLU A 196 8.09 8.76 -8.84
C GLU A 196 7.25 9.95 -9.31
N LYS A 197 6.89 9.97 -10.60
CA LYS A 197 6.00 10.98 -11.21
C LYS A 197 4.56 10.90 -10.71
N VAL A 198 4.09 9.73 -10.28
CA VAL A 198 2.76 9.56 -9.68
C VAL A 198 2.75 10.02 -8.21
N GLY A 199 3.89 9.96 -7.53
CA GLY A 199 4.06 10.43 -6.15
C GLY A 199 4.56 9.37 -5.18
N PHE A 200 4.79 8.14 -5.64
CA PHE A 200 5.53 7.15 -4.86
C PHE A 200 6.99 7.60 -4.67
N THR A 201 7.68 6.94 -3.74
CA THR A 201 9.12 7.06 -3.53
C THR A 201 9.74 5.69 -3.78
N PHE A 202 10.69 5.62 -4.71
CA PHE A 202 11.52 4.44 -4.91
C PHE A 202 12.42 4.22 -3.70
N VAL A 203 12.47 3.00 -3.20
CA VAL A 203 13.24 2.64 -2.01
C VAL A 203 14.34 1.66 -2.34
N ASP A 204 14.03 0.61 -3.10
CA ASP A 204 14.97 -0.47 -3.35
C ASP A 204 14.62 -1.26 -4.62
N ASP A 205 15.61 -1.96 -5.17
CA ASP A 205 15.50 -2.86 -6.32
C ASP A 205 16.14 -4.21 -5.97
N ILE A 206 15.29 -5.19 -5.68
CA ILE A 206 15.72 -6.55 -5.37
C ILE A 206 15.72 -7.35 -6.68
N ILE A 207 16.86 -7.96 -7.00
CA ILE A 207 17.03 -8.73 -8.23
C ILE A 207 16.56 -10.15 -8.01
N TRP A 208 15.47 -10.53 -8.68
CA TRP A 208 15.06 -11.91 -8.81
C TRP A 208 15.89 -12.59 -9.90
N ASP A 209 16.91 -13.35 -9.49
CA ASP A 209 17.66 -14.24 -10.36
C ASP A 209 16.84 -15.51 -10.64
N LYS A 210 16.46 -15.69 -11.91
CA LYS A 210 15.64 -16.82 -12.38
C LYS A 210 16.48 -18.07 -12.62
N GLY A 211 17.81 -17.98 -12.50
CA GLY A 211 18.78 -19.05 -12.71
C GLY A 211 19.00 -19.39 -14.18
N GLU A 212 17.94 -19.63 -14.94
CA GLU A 212 18.00 -19.97 -16.37
C GLU A 212 17.57 -18.80 -17.26
N VAL A 213 18.20 -18.71 -18.43
CA VAL A 213 17.87 -17.72 -19.44
C VAL A 213 16.47 -18.00 -20.01
N GLN A 214 15.56 -17.04 -19.87
CA GLN A 214 14.16 -17.21 -20.25
C GLN A 214 13.84 -16.86 -21.71
N SER A 215 14.74 -16.16 -22.40
CA SER A 215 14.61 -15.94 -23.84
C SER A 215 15.52 -16.90 -24.59
N GLN A 216 14.96 -17.71 -25.48
CA GLN A 216 15.69 -18.18 -26.65
C GLN A 216 15.04 -17.51 -27.84
N ARG A 217 15.80 -16.64 -28.53
CA ARG A 217 15.59 -16.21 -29.92
C ARG A 217 16.58 -15.07 -30.26
N HIS A 218 17.57 -15.42 -31.09
CA HIS A 218 18.42 -14.52 -31.90
C HIS A 218 19.71 -13.95 -31.30
N LYS A 219 19.99 -14.09 -30.00
CA LYS A 219 21.27 -13.67 -29.39
C LYS A 219 22.03 -14.93 -28.96
N ASN A 220 23.30 -15.03 -29.35
CA ASN A 220 24.17 -16.22 -29.15
C ASN A 220 23.78 -17.44 -30.01
N GLY A 221 23.50 -17.23 -31.30
CA GLY A 221 23.55 -18.33 -32.27
C GLY A 221 25.00 -18.78 -32.55
N ASP A 222 25.19 -19.67 -33.53
CA ASP A 222 26.48 -20.32 -33.84
C ASP A 222 27.58 -19.40 -34.41
N LYS A 223 27.44 -18.07 -34.29
CA LYS A 223 28.41 -17.09 -34.79
C LYS A 223 29.34 -16.63 -33.66
N PRO A 224 30.51 -17.24 -33.43
CA PRO A 224 31.39 -16.93 -32.30
C PRO A 224 32.19 -15.62 -32.48
N TYR A 225 31.61 -14.62 -33.15
CA TYR A 225 32.28 -13.36 -33.49
C TYR A 225 31.75 -12.20 -32.62
N PRO A 226 32.58 -11.17 -32.34
CA PRO A 226 32.13 -9.94 -31.71
C PRO A 226 30.88 -9.36 -32.40
N PHE A 227 30.04 -8.63 -31.65
CA PHE A 227 28.75 -8.07 -32.09
C PHE A 227 27.60 -9.06 -32.35
N TYR A 228 27.85 -10.38 -32.38
CA TYR A 228 26.79 -11.40 -32.43
C TYR A 228 26.48 -12.02 -31.07
N GLN A 229 27.40 -11.88 -30.12
CA GLN A 229 27.31 -12.44 -28.78
C GLN A 229 26.88 -11.37 -27.77
N TYR A 230 25.79 -11.62 -27.05
CA TYR A 230 25.27 -10.74 -26.01
C TYR A 230 24.72 -11.56 -24.83
N PRO A 231 25.02 -11.15 -23.57
CA PRO A 231 24.37 -11.73 -22.41
C PRO A 231 22.84 -11.61 -22.50
N MET A 232 22.16 -12.66 -22.03
CA MET A 232 20.71 -12.75 -22.08
C MET A 232 20.12 -12.39 -20.72
N ASN A 233 18.88 -11.92 -20.71
CA ASN A 233 18.25 -11.55 -19.45
C ASN A 233 17.90 -12.81 -18.65
N CYS A 234 18.43 -12.90 -17.43
CA CYS A 234 18.18 -13.98 -16.47
C CYS A 234 17.48 -13.50 -15.21
N TYR A 235 17.09 -12.22 -15.13
CA TYR A 235 16.52 -11.65 -13.93
C TYR A 235 15.30 -10.76 -14.19
N GLU A 236 14.54 -10.53 -13.13
CA GLU A 236 13.49 -9.53 -13.03
C GLU A 236 13.72 -8.63 -11.81
N HIS A 237 13.13 -7.44 -11.84
CA HIS A 237 13.19 -6.47 -10.75
C HIS A 237 12.01 -6.65 -9.81
N ILE A 238 12.27 -6.80 -8.52
CA ILE A 238 11.27 -6.66 -7.45
C ILE A 238 11.47 -5.27 -6.87
N LEU A 239 10.74 -4.30 -7.43
CA LEU A 239 10.87 -2.90 -7.06
C LEU A 239 10.06 -2.59 -5.81
N VAL A 240 10.67 -1.86 -4.88
CA VAL A 240 10.05 -1.44 -3.61
C VAL A 240 9.70 0.03 -3.65
N PHE A 241 8.42 0.35 -3.51
CA PHE A 241 7.92 1.72 -3.49
C PHE A 241 7.17 2.04 -2.21
N HIS A 242 7.44 3.21 -1.63
CA HIS A 242 6.69 3.75 -0.51
C HIS A 242 5.70 4.82 -0.96
N LYS A 243 4.51 4.82 -0.35
CA LYS A 243 3.58 5.95 -0.43
C LYS A 243 3.78 6.88 0.76
N HIS A 244 4.13 8.12 0.47
CA HIS A 244 4.10 9.22 1.42
C HIS A 244 3.30 10.36 0.81
N ARG A 245 2.03 10.49 1.23
CA ARG A 245 1.22 11.63 0.87
C ARG A 245 1.84 12.88 1.48
N GLN A 246 1.91 13.95 0.70
CA GLN A 246 2.23 15.26 1.26
C GLN A 246 1.13 15.67 2.22
N ASP A 247 1.41 15.56 3.51
CA ASP A 247 0.45 15.79 4.58
C ASP A 247 1.05 16.70 5.65
N ASN A 248 0.35 17.80 5.93
CA ASN A 248 0.70 18.75 6.97
C ASN A 248 -0.07 18.50 8.29
N LEU A 249 -0.89 17.46 8.34
CA LEU A 249 -1.58 17.05 9.55
C LEU A 249 -0.58 16.67 10.65
N ARG A 250 -0.82 17.20 11.85
CA ARG A 250 -0.03 16.90 13.03
C ARG A 250 -0.40 15.52 13.52
N TYR A 251 0.60 14.76 13.92
CA TYR A 251 0.38 13.50 14.60
C TYR A 251 0.47 13.69 16.11
N PRO A 252 -0.40 13.04 16.90
CA PRO A 252 -0.32 13.14 18.36
C PRO A 252 1.01 12.59 18.86
N CYS A 253 1.63 13.28 19.82
CA CYS A 253 2.88 12.83 20.43
C CYS A 253 2.77 11.39 20.92
N PRO A 254 3.71 10.48 20.60
CA PRO A 254 3.62 9.09 21.03
C PRO A 254 3.73 8.90 22.55
N VAL A 255 4.25 9.89 23.28
CA VAL A 255 4.45 9.84 24.74
C VAL A 255 3.29 10.45 25.50
N CYS A 256 2.87 11.67 25.15
CA CYS A 256 1.82 12.40 25.88
C CYS A 256 0.47 12.47 25.16
N GLY A 257 0.39 12.03 23.90
CA GLY A 257 -0.85 12.07 23.11
C GLY A 257 -1.30 13.47 22.65
N CYS A 258 -0.63 14.55 23.04
CA CYS A 258 -1.03 15.90 22.65
C CYS A 258 -0.62 16.25 21.21
N LEU A 259 -1.41 17.11 20.54
CA LEU A 259 -1.13 17.68 19.21
C LEU A 259 -0.35 19.01 19.26
N GLN A 260 0.14 19.37 20.45
CA GLN A 260 1.07 20.49 20.64
C GLN A 260 2.47 20.08 20.19
N VAL A 261 2.66 20.08 18.87
CA VAL A 261 3.88 19.64 18.19
C VAL A 261 4.27 20.67 17.13
N ASN A 262 5.57 20.85 16.93
CA ASN A 262 6.09 21.68 15.85
C ASN A 262 6.63 20.78 14.74
N GLY A 263 6.29 21.13 13.51
CA GLY A 263 6.86 20.48 12.32
C GLY A 263 8.28 20.99 12.11
N ASN A 264 9.22 20.07 11.98
CA ASN A 264 10.59 20.37 11.60
C ASN A 264 10.73 20.17 10.08
N ALA A 265 11.81 19.56 9.65
CA ALA A 265 12.09 19.21 8.26
C ALA A 265 11.32 17.95 7.80
N TYR A 266 11.17 17.85 6.48
CA TYR A 266 10.84 16.60 5.80
C TYR A 266 12.07 15.69 5.80
N THR A 267 11.93 14.48 6.36
CA THR A 267 13.03 13.49 6.37
C THR A 267 13.06 12.68 5.08
N GLU A 268 11.89 12.48 4.47
CA GLU A 268 11.69 11.83 3.18
C GLU A 268 10.62 12.64 2.40
N LYS A 269 10.52 12.46 1.08
CA LYS A 269 9.46 13.10 0.26
C LYS A 269 8.09 12.79 0.87
N GLY A 270 7.36 13.82 1.29
CA GLY A 270 6.04 13.67 1.93
C GLY A 270 6.05 13.22 3.40
N LEU A 271 7.20 12.87 3.99
CA LEU A 271 7.29 12.46 5.41
C LEU A 271 7.87 13.58 6.28
N LYS A 272 7.00 14.24 7.05
CA LYS A 272 7.41 15.29 7.98
C LYS A 272 7.78 14.74 9.36
N SER A 273 8.84 15.28 9.95
CA SER A 273 9.18 15.04 11.36
C SER A 273 8.55 16.09 12.27
N TRP A 274 8.14 15.64 13.45
CA TRP A 274 7.45 16.40 14.49
C TRP A 274 8.25 16.37 15.78
N GLU A 275 8.21 17.45 16.53
CA GLU A 275 8.78 17.54 17.87
C GLU A 275 7.71 17.96 18.88
N CYS A 276 7.60 17.22 19.97
CA CYS A 276 6.66 17.57 21.04
C CYS A 276 7.06 18.88 21.73
N LYS A 277 6.11 19.80 21.87
CA LYS A 277 6.29 21.07 22.60
C LYS A 277 5.49 21.14 23.90
N ASN A 278 4.76 20.09 24.25
CA ASN A 278 4.09 19.99 25.54
C ASN A 278 5.13 19.90 26.67
N LEU A 279 5.24 20.94 27.50
CA LEU A 279 6.15 20.99 28.66
C LEU A 279 5.89 19.88 29.66
N ASP A 280 4.63 19.44 29.79
CA ASP A 280 4.20 18.38 30.72
C ASP A 280 4.32 16.97 30.10
N CYS A 281 5.11 16.81 29.03
CA CYS A 281 5.36 15.51 28.41
C CYS A 281 6.24 14.64 29.33
N PHE A 282 5.89 13.36 29.47
CA PHE A 282 6.54 12.45 30.42
C PHE A 282 8.00 12.12 30.07
N GLU A 283 8.37 12.29 28.80
CA GLU A 283 9.75 12.13 28.31
C GLU A 283 10.21 13.45 27.70
N ARG A 284 11.30 14.00 28.24
CA ARG A 284 12.05 15.14 27.68
C ARG A 284 13.55 14.86 27.82
N SER A 285 14.36 15.41 26.92
CA SER A 285 15.81 15.29 27.00
C SER A 285 16.41 16.12 28.14
N ALA A 286 17.68 15.89 28.45
CA ALA A 286 18.45 16.70 29.42
C ALA A 286 18.47 18.20 29.05
N ALA A 287 18.48 18.51 27.74
CA ALA A 287 18.37 19.88 27.23
C ALA A 287 16.92 20.39 27.15
N ASN A 288 15.99 19.76 27.89
CA ASN A 288 14.57 20.06 27.91
C ASN A 288 13.90 20.03 26.51
N ARG A 289 14.37 19.15 25.61
CA ARG A 289 13.80 18.98 24.27
C ARG A 289 12.74 17.90 24.29
N GLY A 290 11.61 18.11 23.60
CA GLY A 290 10.60 17.07 23.44
C GLY A 290 11.02 15.97 22.46
N LYS A 291 10.35 14.82 22.56
CA LYS A 291 10.57 13.68 21.67
C LYS A 291 10.31 14.06 20.20
N ARG A 292 11.22 13.64 19.32
CA ARG A 292 11.06 13.72 17.86
C ARG A 292 10.46 12.43 17.32
N PHE A 293 9.53 12.55 16.37
CA PHE A 293 8.86 11.40 15.76
C PHE A 293 8.33 11.76 14.38
N SER A 294 8.00 10.77 13.56
CA SER A 294 7.30 10.97 12.29
C SER A 294 6.04 10.12 12.23
N ALA A 295 5.22 10.35 11.21
CA ALA A 295 4.07 9.50 10.93
C ALA A 295 4.49 8.03 10.76
N LYS A 296 5.62 7.76 10.10
CA LYS A 296 6.19 6.41 9.94
C LYS A 296 6.43 5.71 11.28
N THR A 297 7.05 6.41 12.24
CA THR A 297 7.26 5.90 13.62
C THR A 297 5.94 5.53 14.29
N TYR A 298 4.87 6.28 14.02
CA TYR A 298 3.55 6.02 14.59
C TYR A 298 2.97 4.68 14.13
N PHE A 299 3.16 4.30 12.86
CA PHE A 299 2.64 3.05 12.30
C PHE A 299 3.51 1.82 12.61
N THR A 300 4.83 2.00 12.72
CA THR A 300 5.78 0.89 12.93
C THR A 300 5.97 0.52 14.41
N GLN A 301 5.70 1.43 15.35
CA GLN A 301 5.89 1.20 16.80
C GLN A 301 4.61 0.85 17.56
N ASN A 302 3.52 0.47 16.87
CA ASN A 302 2.30 0.09 17.56
C ASN A 302 2.40 -1.37 18.05
N GLU A 303 2.85 -1.54 19.29
CA GLU A 303 3.06 -2.84 19.97
C GLU A 303 1.88 -3.83 19.84
N ALA A 304 0.65 -3.31 19.69
CA ALA A 304 -0.56 -4.13 19.57
C ALA A 304 -0.65 -4.92 18.26
N PHE A 305 -0.05 -4.43 17.17
CA PHE A 305 -0.01 -5.14 15.88
C PHE A 305 1.16 -6.12 15.78
N ASN A 306 2.22 -5.86 16.55
CA ASN A 306 3.49 -6.59 16.46
C ASN A 306 3.41 -8.00 17.07
N GLN A 307 2.63 -8.20 18.14
CA GLN A 307 2.59 -9.49 18.85
C GLN A 307 2.15 -10.67 17.97
N ASN A 308 1.24 -10.44 17.01
CA ASN A 308 0.74 -11.50 16.12
C ASN A 308 1.35 -11.48 14.71
N SER A 309 2.24 -10.54 14.43
CA SER A 309 2.82 -10.31 13.09
C SER A 309 4.35 -10.39 13.09
N GLN A 310 4.93 -11.11 14.04
CA GLN A 310 6.38 -11.30 14.10
C GLN A 310 6.87 -12.05 12.84
N ILE A 311 8.01 -11.61 12.32
CA ILE A 311 8.68 -12.23 11.17
C ILE A 311 9.81 -13.11 11.72
N ASP A 312 9.90 -14.34 11.21
CA ASP A 312 10.93 -15.28 11.63
C ASP A 312 12.32 -14.74 11.29
N LYS A 313 13.28 -14.91 12.21
CA LYS A 313 14.65 -14.44 12.01
C LYS A 313 15.30 -15.05 10.76
N ASP A 314 15.00 -16.31 10.47
CA ASP A 314 15.52 -17.01 9.30
C ASP A 314 14.97 -16.41 8.01
N PHE A 315 13.69 -16.04 7.99
CA PHE A 315 13.10 -15.35 6.85
C PHE A 315 13.76 -13.98 6.63
N ILE A 316 13.95 -13.20 7.69
CA ILE A 316 14.68 -11.92 7.61
C ILE A 316 16.09 -12.17 7.06
N TYR A 317 16.79 -13.19 7.56
CA TYR A 317 18.14 -13.51 7.13
C TYR A 317 18.20 -13.88 5.65
N VAL A 318 17.27 -14.71 5.17
CA VAL A 318 17.15 -15.07 3.74
C VAL A 318 17.01 -13.81 2.90
N TRP A 319 16.20 -12.84 3.32
CA TRP A 319 15.95 -11.58 2.60
C TRP A 319 16.97 -10.46 2.85
N ARG A 320 18.10 -10.72 3.53
CA ARG A 320 19.20 -9.73 3.68
C ARG A 320 19.97 -9.44 2.40
N ARG A 321 20.03 -10.41 1.48
CA ARG A 321 20.67 -10.22 0.16
C ARG A 321 19.64 -9.62 -0.81
N ASP A 322 20.02 -8.59 -1.52
CA ASP A 322 19.25 -7.94 -2.59
C ASP A 322 19.19 -8.75 -3.89
N ILE A 323 20.08 -9.74 -4.07
CA ILE A 323 19.98 -10.74 -5.14
C ILE A 323 19.37 -12.04 -4.60
N LYS A 324 18.31 -12.50 -5.28
CA LYS A 324 17.45 -13.61 -4.87
C LYS A 324 17.31 -14.62 -5.99
N LYS A 325 17.99 -15.75 -5.84
CA LYS A 325 17.79 -16.90 -6.72
C LYS A 325 16.50 -17.62 -6.35
N ILE A 326 15.47 -17.48 -7.19
CA ILE A 326 14.16 -18.12 -6.99
C ILE A 326 13.78 -18.82 -8.30
N ASN A 327 13.39 -20.08 -8.23
CA ASN A 327 13.01 -20.83 -9.42
C ASN A 327 11.67 -20.32 -9.97
N PRO A 328 11.54 -20.10 -11.29
CA PRO A 328 10.27 -19.75 -11.90
C PRO A 328 9.19 -20.82 -11.69
N VAL A 329 7.93 -20.39 -11.68
CA VAL A 329 6.79 -21.31 -11.54
C VAL A 329 6.68 -22.23 -12.75
N ILE A 330 6.71 -23.54 -12.50
CA ILE A 330 6.49 -24.57 -13.52
C ILE A 330 4.99 -24.57 -13.86
N LYS A 331 4.67 -24.29 -15.13
CA LYS A 331 3.29 -24.15 -15.63
C LYS A 331 2.95 -25.06 -16.81
N ILE A 332 3.96 -25.73 -17.36
CA ILE A 332 3.84 -26.60 -18.53
C ILE A 332 4.12 -28.02 -18.06
N ASN A 333 3.21 -28.94 -18.37
CA ASN A 333 3.41 -30.36 -18.09
C ASN A 333 4.30 -31.02 -19.17
N SER A 334 4.65 -32.28 -18.98
CA SER A 334 5.41 -33.07 -19.97
C SER A 334 4.75 -33.14 -21.36
N LYS A 335 3.42 -32.91 -21.44
CA LYS A 335 2.63 -32.86 -22.67
C LYS A 335 2.54 -31.46 -23.30
N LYS A 336 3.38 -30.50 -22.87
CA LYS A 336 3.40 -29.10 -23.34
C LYS A 336 2.09 -28.32 -23.11
N GLN A 337 1.20 -28.79 -22.25
CA GLN A 337 -0.05 -28.12 -21.91
C GLN A 337 0.14 -27.20 -20.70
N ASN A 338 -0.40 -25.98 -20.78
CA ASN A 338 -0.44 -25.07 -19.64
C ASN A 338 -1.58 -25.46 -18.68
N PHE A 339 -1.25 -26.17 -17.61
CA PHE A 339 -2.25 -26.66 -16.66
C PHE A 339 -2.77 -25.58 -15.70
N LEU A 340 -2.08 -24.43 -15.61
CA LEU A 340 -2.48 -23.30 -14.78
C LEU A 340 -3.39 -22.32 -15.53
N GLY A 341 -3.53 -22.44 -16.85
CA GLY A 341 -4.27 -21.48 -17.70
C GLY A 341 -3.63 -20.08 -17.79
N HIS A 342 -2.79 -19.69 -16.84
CA HIS A 342 -2.10 -18.41 -16.79
C HIS A 342 -0.71 -18.48 -17.40
N SER A 343 -0.35 -17.49 -18.21
CA SER A 343 0.88 -17.53 -19.01
C SER A 343 2.14 -17.11 -18.23
N ALA A 344 2.03 -16.40 -17.10
CA ALA A 344 3.20 -15.85 -16.39
C ALA A 344 2.95 -15.55 -14.90
N PRO A 345 2.69 -16.55 -14.04
CA PRO A 345 2.66 -16.31 -12.60
C PRO A 345 4.08 -16.08 -12.06
N PHE A 346 4.24 -15.13 -11.13
CA PHE A 346 5.46 -15.00 -10.34
C PHE A 346 5.51 -16.03 -9.19
N PRO A 347 6.70 -16.38 -8.67
CA PRO A 347 6.87 -17.30 -7.55
C PRO A 347 6.22 -16.77 -6.27
N LYS A 348 5.79 -17.68 -5.38
CA LYS A 348 5.09 -17.33 -4.12
C LYS A 348 5.98 -16.54 -3.14
N GLU A 349 7.28 -16.64 -3.28
CA GLU A 349 8.30 -16.01 -2.45
C GLU A 349 8.22 -14.48 -2.56
N ILE A 350 7.86 -13.94 -3.73
CA ILE A 350 7.72 -12.50 -3.97
C ILE A 350 6.54 -11.90 -3.18
N PRO A 351 5.29 -12.40 -3.30
CA PRO A 351 4.19 -11.94 -2.47
C PRO A 351 4.41 -12.28 -1.00
N GLU A 352 5.03 -13.41 -0.66
CA GLU A 352 5.36 -13.74 0.73
C GLU A 352 6.28 -12.66 1.35
N PHE A 353 7.33 -12.26 0.65
CA PHE A 353 8.18 -11.13 1.05
C PHE A 353 7.38 -9.85 1.27
N ALA A 354 6.58 -9.45 0.27
CA ALA A 354 5.78 -8.23 0.34
C ALA A 354 4.83 -8.24 1.56
N ILE A 355 4.10 -9.34 1.74
CA ILE A 355 3.04 -9.46 2.75
C ILE A 355 3.65 -9.57 4.15
N ARG A 356 4.70 -10.38 4.34
CA ARG A 356 5.32 -10.56 5.66
C ARG A 356 6.05 -9.30 6.11
N MET A 357 6.77 -8.63 5.21
CA MET A 357 7.59 -7.45 5.57
C MET A 357 6.76 -6.18 5.74
N PHE A 358 5.65 -6.03 5.01
CA PHE A 358 4.98 -4.72 4.88
C PHE A 358 3.48 -4.72 5.23
N SER A 359 2.97 -5.80 5.85
CA SER A 359 1.59 -5.84 6.35
C SER A 359 1.46 -6.56 7.69
N TYR A 360 0.40 -6.27 8.44
CA TYR A 360 0.02 -6.97 9.67
C TYR A 360 -1.09 -8.00 9.41
N LYS A 361 -1.24 -8.99 10.29
CA LYS A 361 -2.36 -9.97 10.19
C LYS A 361 -3.71 -9.26 10.19
N GLY A 362 -4.64 -9.76 9.37
CA GLY A 362 -5.97 -9.17 9.15
C GLY A 362 -6.00 -7.97 8.22
N GLU A 363 -4.84 -7.46 7.77
CA GLU A 363 -4.82 -6.36 6.81
C GLU A 363 -5.09 -6.81 5.37
N LYS A 364 -5.47 -5.86 4.53
CA LYS A 364 -5.83 -6.09 3.13
C LYS A 364 -4.62 -5.94 2.22
N VAL A 365 -4.38 -6.94 1.38
CA VAL A 365 -3.33 -6.95 0.35
C VAL A 365 -4.00 -6.98 -1.02
N LEU A 366 -3.65 -6.03 -1.88
CA LEU A 366 -4.21 -5.93 -3.22
C LEU A 366 -3.21 -6.34 -4.30
N ASP A 367 -3.67 -7.15 -5.24
CA ASP A 367 -3.03 -7.40 -6.52
C ASP A 367 -3.93 -6.88 -7.68
N PRO A 368 -3.62 -5.71 -8.26
CA PRO A 368 -4.41 -5.14 -9.35
C PRO A 368 -4.31 -5.91 -10.68
N PHE A 369 -3.38 -6.86 -10.81
CA PHE A 369 -3.18 -7.70 -12.00
C PHE A 369 -2.99 -9.16 -11.57
N MET A 370 -3.98 -9.72 -10.87
CA MET A 370 -3.78 -10.95 -10.09
C MET A 370 -3.42 -12.19 -10.92
N GLY A 371 -3.85 -12.26 -12.19
CA GLY A 371 -3.73 -13.46 -12.99
C GLY A 371 -4.40 -14.64 -12.28
N ILE A 372 -3.61 -15.69 -11.97
CA ILE A 372 -4.11 -16.88 -11.27
C ILE A 372 -4.39 -16.67 -9.77
N GLY A 373 -3.92 -15.55 -9.18
CA GLY A 373 -4.17 -15.19 -7.79
C GLY A 373 -3.09 -15.61 -6.79
N THR A 374 -1.83 -15.80 -7.19
CA THR A 374 -0.73 -16.16 -6.27
C THR A 374 -0.68 -15.24 -5.04
N SER A 375 -0.77 -13.92 -5.23
CA SER A 375 -0.80 -12.93 -4.14
C SER A 375 -1.99 -13.11 -3.20
N VAL A 376 -3.18 -13.42 -3.73
CA VAL A 376 -4.40 -13.63 -2.95
C VAL A 376 -4.27 -14.87 -2.08
N LYS A 377 -3.75 -15.96 -2.66
CA LYS A 377 -3.50 -17.21 -1.94
C LYS A 377 -2.53 -17.02 -0.78
N VAL A 378 -1.36 -16.44 -1.07
CA VAL A 378 -0.32 -16.22 -0.06
C VAL A 378 -0.78 -15.26 1.03
N ALA A 379 -1.57 -14.22 0.68
CA ALA A 379 -2.17 -13.33 1.68
C ALA A 379 -3.07 -14.10 2.64
N ASN A 380 -3.96 -14.95 2.13
CA ASN A 380 -4.84 -15.78 2.95
C ASN A 380 -4.06 -16.76 3.85
N GLU A 381 -3.07 -17.48 3.29
CA GLU A 381 -2.21 -18.41 4.04
C GLU A 381 -1.46 -17.72 5.19
N LEU A 382 -1.08 -16.45 5.01
CA LEU A 382 -0.43 -15.64 6.03
C LEU A 382 -1.42 -14.93 6.98
N GLY A 383 -2.72 -15.19 6.88
CA GLY A 383 -3.76 -14.59 7.73
C GLY A 383 -4.04 -13.13 7.42
N ARG A 384 -3.95 -12.73 6.15
CA ARG A 384 -4.37 -11.43 5.59
C ARG A 384 -5.56 -11.62 4.67
N ILE A 385 -6.22 -10.51 4.31
CA ILE A 385 -7.29 -10.50 3.31
C ILE A 385 -6.64 -10.24 1.94
N GLY A 386 -6.63 -11.25 1.08
CA GLY A 386 -6.15 -11.15 -0.30
C GLY A 386 -7.24 -10.64 -1.23
N ILE A 387 -6.95 -9.59 -1.98
CA ILE A 387 -7.86 -8.99 -2.95
C ILE A 387 -7.16 -8.99 -4.31
N GLY A 388 -7.78 -9.59 -5.31
CA GLY A 388 -7.25 -9.63 -6.66
C GLY A 388 -8.23 -9.06 -7.69
N ILE A 389 -7.72 -8.38 -8.71
CA ILE A 389 -8.51 -7.89 -9.83
C ILE A 389 -8.08 -8.64 -11.10
N GLU A 390 -9.04 -9.27 -11.78
CA GLU A 390 -8.81 -9.97 -13.03
C GLU A 390 -9.91 -9.64 -14.05
N ARG A 391 -9.52 -9.40 -15.30
CA ARG A 391 -10.43 -9.04 -16.39
C ARG A 391 -10.81 -10.26 -17.23
N ASP A 392 -9.89 -11.20 -17.43
CA ASP A 392 -10.07 -12.35 -18.31
C ASP A 392 -10.86 -13.47 -17.63
N LEU A 393 -12.14 -13.54 -17.95
CA LEU A 393 -13.05 -14.59 -17.46
C LEU A 393 -12.65 -16.00 -17.92
N LYS A 394 -11.78 -16.15 -18.92
CA LYS A 394 -11.27 -17.47 -19.33
C LYS A 394 -10.42 -18.13 -18.25
N LEU A 395 -9.81 -17.33 -17.36
CA LEU A 395 -9.01 -17.84 -16.24
C LEU A 395 -9.86 -18.35 -15.07
N LYS A 396 -11.18 -18.13 -15.09
CA LYS A 396 -12.09 -18.38 -13.97
C LYS A 396 -11.97 -19.78 -13.37
N GLU A 397 -12.08 -20.82 -14.20
CA GLU A 397 -11.97 -22.21 -13.72
C GLU A 397 -10.56 -22.52 -13.17
N SER A 398 -9.52 -21.95 -13.78
CA SER A 398 -8.14 -22.14 -13.32
C SER A 398 -7.92 -21.45 -11.97
N ILE A 399 -8.49 -20.26 -11.78
CA ILE A 399 -8.44 -19.49 -10.52
C ILE A 399 -9.19 -20.25 -9.42
N TYR A 400 -10.39 -20.75 -9.69
CA TYR A 400 -11.15 -21.56 -8.72
C TYR A 400 -10.37 -22.78 -8.26
N LYS A 401 -9.76 -23.50 -9.21
CA LYS A 401 -8.92 -24.65 -8.90
C LYS A 401 -7.69 -24.26 -8.07
N PHE A 402 -7.08 -23.11 -8.35
CA PHE A 402 -5.82 -22.70 -7.71
C PHE A 402 -6.02 -22.11 -6.30
N LEU A 403 -7.04 -21.28 -6.13
CA LEU A 403 -7.37 -20.58 -4.89
C LEU A 403 -8.22 -21.41 -3.91
N ASP A 404 -8.69 -22.57 -4.37
CA ASP A 404 -9.73 -23.36 -3.73
C ASP A 404 -11.05 -22.57 -3.64
N ARG A 405 -12.11 -23.14 -4.23
CA ARG A 405 -13.39 -22.46 -4.42
C ARG A 405 -14.10 -22.23 -3.08
N ASP A 406 -13.81 -23.07 -2.10
CA ASP A 406 -14.35 -22.93 -0.76
C ASP A 406 -13.84 -21.61 -0.13
N ASP A 407 -14.74 -20.86 0.50
CA ASP A 407 -14.46 -19.55 1.11
C ASP A 407 -13.91 -18.46 0.17
N LEU A 408 -14.22 -18.55 -1.13
CA LEU A 408 -13.87 -17.55 -2.14
C LEU A 408 -15.01 -16.54 -2.35
N GLY A 409 -14.74 -15.26 -2.05
CA GLY A 409 -15.64 -14.15 -2.37
C GLY A 409 -15.43 -13.67 -3.81
N GLU A 410 -16.53 -13.42 -4.53
CA GLU A 410 -16.49 -12.86 -5.88
C GLU A 410 -17.40 -11.65 -6.05
N TYR A 411 -16.91 -10.68 -6.82
CA TYR A 411 -17.66 -9.50 -7.22
C TYR A 411 -17.44 -9.21 -8.70
N LYS A 412 -18.51 -8.95 -9.45
CA LYS A 412 -18.43 -8.61 -10.87
C LYS A 412 -18.82 -7.15 -11.08
N LEU A 413 -18.03 -6.45 -11.89
CA LEU A 413 -17.97 -4.99 -11.88
C LEU A 413 -18.47 -4.32 -13.16
#